data_AF-A0A9X3C5S8-F1
#
_entry.id   AF-A0A9X3C5S8-F1
#
_cell.length_a   1.000
_cell.length_b   1.000
_cell.length_c   1.000
_cell.angle_alpha   90.00
_cell.angle_beta   90.00
_cell.angle_gamma   90.00
#
_symmetry.space_group_name_H-M   'P 1'
#
loop_
_entity.id
_entity.type
_entity.pdbx_description
1 polymer ?
#
loop_
_entity_poly.entity_id
_entity_poly.type
_entity_poly.pdbx_seq_one_letter_code
_entity_poly.pdbx_strand_id
1 'polypeptide(L)'
;MIRKYDWLHFMHFILCFGYILFSLFEQYFTHFGSKFNKNTIQITDYLSVKVNAVFPLIVITTWLAYAFVQTIMILNFDFKKTYKLKSYNIKVINWLMIFNVMIVLLFSTLFIHRFLSSSLINIDFVYNGMVSFILFFTVGWLCFKPQVLYNLLEPDTIPINNNIIPKIEEVKDTLPIISMLTEDKKIDYLITLERAFLSKKLFLKKNLVIRDLSDETGIPVHHLSSIINSEYNLHFQDYVNLKRIEYFKDNVNDIDWKHLSLEGMAWGSGFKSRTTCFRAFVKHTGKSPSEYFKFIRVSHEERKEYLVK
;
A
#
# COMPACT_ATOMS: atom_id res chain seq x y z
N MET A 1 18.65 12.48 7.15
CA MET A 1 20.06 12.89 7.34
C MET A 1 20.93 11.72 6.91
N ILE A 2 21.58 11.84 5.76
CA ILE A 2 22.35 10.76 5.12
C ILE A 2 23.54 10.43 6.04
N ARG A 3 23.68 9.16 6.45
CA ARG A 3 24.78 8.71 7.32
C ARG A 3 26.08 8.69 6.51
N LYS A 4 27.23 8.83 7.16
CA LYS A 4 28.55 8.86 6.50
C LYS A 4 28.82 7.64 5.60
N TYR A 5 28.23 6.48 5.91
CA TYR A 5 28.38 5.25 5.13
C TYR A 5 27.49 5.21 3.88
N ASP A 6 26.43 6.01 3.81
CA ASP A 6 25.53 6.03 2.66
C ASP A 6 26.21 6.61 1.41
N TRP A 7 27.29 7.39 1.60
CA TRP A 7 28.13 7.91 0.52
C TRP A 7 28.85 6.82 -0.28
N LEU A 8 29.12 5.65 0.31
CA LEU A 8 29.70 4.51 -0.42
C LEU A 8 28.76 3.98 -1.51
N HIS A 9 27.45 4.14 -1.35
CA HIS A 9 26.50 3.76 -2.40
C HIS A 9 26.63 4.65 -3.65
N PHE A 10 27.15 5.87 -3.51
CA PHE A 10 27.37 6.79 -4.64
C PHE A 10 28.66 6.51 -5.42
N MET A 11 29.60 5.70 -4.88
CA MET A 11 30.83 5.35 -5.62
C MET A 11 30.54 4.66 -6.95
N HIS A 12 29.53 3.80 -6.98
CA HIS A 12 29.13 3.12 -8.22
C HIS A 12 28.66 4.12 -9.29
N PHE A 13 27.88 5.13 -8.89
CA PHE A 13 27.43 6.18 -9.80
C PHE A 13 28.58 7.03 -10.32
N ILE A 14 29.58 7.33 -9.48
CA ILE A 14 30.77 8.07 -9.88
C ILE A 14 31.58 7.28 -10.91
N LEU A 15 31.77 5.97 -10.71
CA LEU A 15 32.45 5.10 -11.67
C LEU A 15 31.71 5.07 -13.01
N CYS A 16 30.41 4.79 -12.99
CA CYS A 16 29.59 4.75 -14.21
C CYS A 16 29.56 6.08 -14.94
N PHE A 17 29.42 7.19 -14.21
CA PHE A 17 29.45 8.54 -14.77
C PHE A 17 30.80 8.88 -15.38
N GLY A 18 31.90 8.49 -14.73
CA GLY A 18 33.25 8.65 -15.25
C GLY A 18 33.46 7.92 -16.57
N TYR A 19 32.91 6.71 -16.73
CA TYR A 19 32.99 5.98 -18.00
C TYR A 19 32.11 6.55 -19.10
N ILE A 20 30.91 7.01 -18.78
CA ILE A 20 30.07 7.70 -19.76
C ILE A 20 30.79 8.96 -20.25
N LEU A 21 31.38 9.75 -19.35
CA LEU A 21 32.21 10.90 -19.71
C LEU A 21 33.41 10.50 -20.56
N PHE A 22 34.11 9.42 -20.21
CA PHE A 22 35.25 8.92 -21.00
C PHE A 22 34.84 8.47 -22.39
N SER A 23 33.72 7.73 -22.53
CA SER A 23 33.20 7.26 -23.81
C SER A 23 32.72 8.42 -24.69
N LEU A 24 32.05 9.43 -24.10
CA LEU A 24 31.68 10.65 -24.82
C LEU A 24 32.90 11.46 -25.25
N PHE A 25 33.91 11.55 -24.39
CA PHE A 25 35.18 12.19 -24.72
C PHE A 25 35.88 11.46 -25.87
N GLU A 26 35.93 10.13 -25.84
CA GLU A 26 36.48 9.29 -26.90
C GLU A 26 35.74 9.51 -28.23
N GLN A 27 34.41 9.50 -28.22
CA GLN A 27 33.60 9.71 -29.43
C GLN A 27 33.78 11.11 -30.01
N TYR A 28 33.90 12.13 -29.16
CA TYR A 28 34.23 13.48 -29.58
C TYR A 28 35.63 13.57 -30.19
N PHE A 29 36.61 12.94 -29.56
CA PHE A 29 38.01 12.98 -30.00
C PHE A 29 38.27 12.17 -31.27
N THR A 30 37.60 11.05 -31.47
CA THR A 30 37.68 10.27 -32.73
C THR A 30 37.04 11.05 -33.89
N HIS A 31 35.89 11.70 -33.66
CA HIS A 31 35.23 12.51 -34.67
C HIS A 31 36.03 13.77 -35.06
N PHE A 32 36.51 14.56 -34.08
CA PHE A 32 37.27 15.79 -34.32
C PHE A 32 38.78 15.59 -34.55
N GLY A 33 39.40 14.64 -33.85
CA GLY A 33 40.84 14.35 -33.92
C GLY A 33 41.27 13.71 -35.23
N SER A 34 40.35 13.06 -35.95
CA SER A 34 40.58 12.56 -37.32
C SER A 34 41.04 13.66 -38.30
N LYS A 35 40.76 14.93 -37.99
CA LYS A 35 41.15 16.10 -38.78
C LYS A 35 42.56 16.64 -38.49
N PHE A 36 43.20 16.27 -37.37
CA PHE A 36 44.40 16.97 -36.88
C PHE A 36 45.69 16.13 -36.93
N ASN A 37 45.70 14.85 -36.55
CA ASN A 37 46.94 14.06 -36.52
C ASN A 37 46.72 12.53 -36.42
N LYS A 38 47.40 11.74 -37.27
CA LYS A 38 47.34 10.26 -37.28
C LYS A 38 47.95 9.60 -36.03
N ASN A 39 48.99 10.20 -35.42
CA ASN A 39 49.63 9.64 -34.22
C ASN A 39 48.73 9.76 -32.98
N THR A 40 47.87 10.77 -32.93
CA THR A 40 46.91 10.96 -31.83
C THR A 40 45.81 9.90 -31.87
N ILE A 41 45.40 9.48 -33.07
CA ILE A 41 44.39 8.43 -33.28
C ILE A 41 44.88 7.07 -32.76
N GLN A 42 46.14 6.70 -33.00
CA GLN A 42 46.68 5.41 -32.52
C GLN A 42 46.72 5.30 -30.99
N ILE A 43 47.05 6.40 -30.29
CA ILE A 43 47.10 6.42 -28.82
C ILE A 43 45.67 6.33 -28.25
N THR A 44 44.70 7.05 -28.85
CA THR A 44 43.29 6.97 -28.43
C THR A 44 42.70 5.59 -28.67
N ASP A 45 43.03 4.95 -29.80
CA ASP A 45 42.53 3.60 -30.12
C ASP A 45 43.09 2.56 -29.15
N TYR A 46 44.39 2.63 -28.81
CA TYR A 46 45.00 1.73 -27.83
C TYR A 46 44.36 1.86 -26.44
N LEU A 47 44.16 3.11 -25.97
CA LEU A 47 43.51 3.38 -24.70
C LEU A 47 42.05 2.93 -24.70
N SER A 48 41.32 3.20 -25.78
CA SER A 48 39.92 2.78 -25.97
C SER A 48 39.77 1.26 -25.86
N VAL A 49 40.56 0.49 -26.60
CA VAL A 49 40.48 -0.98 -26.59
C VAL A 49 40.68 -1.53 -25.18
N LYS A 50 41.66 -0.99 -24.44
CA LYS A 50 41.96 -1.45 -23.08
C LYS A 50 40.88 -1.05 -22.07
N VAL A 51 40.34 0.18 -22.18
CA VAL A 51 39.26 0.66 -21.30
C VAL A 51 37.96 -0.08 -21.59
N ASN A 52 37.57 -0.23 -22.86
CA ASN A 52 36.36 -0.95 -23.28
C ASN A 52 36.42 -2.46 -23.00
N ALA A 53 37.62 -3.04 -22.86
CA ALA A 53 37.78 -4.42 -22.40
C ALA A 53 37.51 -4.57 -20.89
N VAL A 54 38.15 -3.72 -20.07
CA VAL A 54 38.22 -3.88 -18.60
C VAL A 54 37.05 -3.22 -17.88
N PHE A 55 36.63 -2.03 -18.32
CA PHE A 55 35.65 -1.22 -17.59
C PHE A 55 34.26 -1.87 -17.49
N PRO A 56 33.68 -2.44 -18.57
CA PRO A 56 32.38 -3.12 -18.48
C PRO A 56 32.41 -4.31 -17.51
N LEU A 57 33.57 -4.99 -17.38
CA LEU A 57 33.74 -6.10 -16.44
C LEU A 57 33.68 -5.61 -14.99
N ILE A 58 34.33 -4.48 -14.68
CA ILE A 58 34.27 -3.85 -13.36
C ILE A 58 32.83 -3.41 -13.03
N VAL A 59 32.12 -2.86 -14.01
CA VAL A 59 30.72 -2.43 -13.83
C VAL A 59 29.83 -3.63 -13.53
N ILE A 60 29.87 -4.68 -14.36
CA ILE A 60 29.02 -5.87 -14.19
C ILE A 60 29.31 -6.57 -12.85
N THR A 61 30.58 -6.71 -12.48
CA THR A 61 30.96 -7.32 -11.19
C THR A 61 30.48 -6.48 -9.99
N THR A 62 30.53 -5.15 -10.10
CA THR A 62 30.00 -4.24 -9.06
C THR A 62 28.47 -4.36 -8.93
N TRP A 63 27.75 -4.42 -10.06
CA TRP A 63 26.30 -4.62 -10.06
C TRP A 63 25.89 -5.98 -9.46
N LEU A 64 26.61 -7.05 -9.80
CA LEU A 64 26.39 -8.38 -9.21
C LEU A 64 26.61 -8.37 -7.70
N ALA A 65 27.69 -7.76 -7.23
CA ALA A 65 27.97 -7.63 -5.80
C ALA A 65 26.86 -6.84 -5.09
N TYR A 66 26.38 -5.75 -5.68
CA TYR A 66 25.29 -4.96 -5.13
C TYR A 66 23.96 -5.74 -5.08
N ALA A 67 23.61 -6.42 -6.16
CA ALA A 67 22.41 -7.25 -6.23
C ALA A 67 22.44 -8.36 -5.18
N PHE A 68 23.60 -8.98 -4.97
CA PHE A 68 23.81 -10.01 -3.96
C PHE A 68 23.69 -9.48 -2.52
N VAL A 69 24.31 -8.33 -2.22
CA VAL A 69 24.16 -7.67 -0.91
C VAL A 69 22.70 -7.29 -0.65
N GLN A 70 21.99 -6.82 -1.69
CA GLN A 70 20.57 -6.52 -1.60
C GLN A 70 19.75 -7.79 -1.31
N THR A 71 20.06 -8.94 -1.93
CA THR A 71 19.42 -10.22 -1.63
C THR A 71 19.64 -10.60 -0.17
N ILE A 72 20.86 -10.50 0.34
CA ILE A 72 21.19 -10.78 1.76
C ILE A 72 20.41 -9.83 2.68
N MET A 73 20.33 -8.54 2.35
CA MET A 73 19.59 -7.57 3.15
C MET A 73 18.09 -7.89 3.20
N ILE A 74 17.51 -8.35 2.08
CA ILE A 74 16.10 -8.74 2.00
C ILE A 74 15.85 -10.05 2.76
N LEU A 75 16.77 -11.03 2.69
CA LEU A 75 16.66 -12.31 3.41
C LEU A 75 16.89 -12.16 4.92
N ASN A 76 17.83 -11.30 5.33
CA ASN A 76 18.08 -10.96 6.73
C ASN A 76 17.08 -9.94 7.28
N PHE A 77 16.18 -9.41 6.45
CA PHE A 77 15.10 -8.56 6.91
C PHE A 77 14.14 -9.42 7.75
N ASP A 78 14.15 -9.19 9.06
CA ASP A 78 13.41 -10.02 10.01
C ASP A 78 11.89 -9.87 9.83
N PHE A 79 11.33 -10.76 8.99
CA PHE A 79 9.90 -10.84 8.71
C PHE A 79 9.07 -11.02 9.99
N LYS A 80 9.66 -11.60 11.05
CA LYS A 80 8.97 -11.90 12.32
C LYS A 80 8.66 -10.64 13.12
N LYS A 81 9.55 -9.63 13.07
CA LYS A 81 9.34 -8.31 13.71
C LYS A 81 8.28 -7.48 12.99
N THR A 82 8.15 -7.67 11.67
CA THR A 82 7.17 -7.00 10.81
C THR A 82 5.81 -7.72 10.77
N TYR A 83 5.79 -9.04 11.03
CA TYR A 83 4.56 -9.85 11.15
C TYR A 83 3.60 -9.31 12.22
N LYS A 84 4.15 -8.70 13.28
CA LYS A 84 3.40 -8.07 14.36
C LYS A 84 2.75 -6.72 13.96
N LEU A 85 3.14 -6.14 12.82
CA LEU A 85 2.78 -4.77 12.42
C LEU A 85 1.85 -4.63 11.20
N LYS A 86 1.65 -5.66 10.36
CA LYS A 86 0.48 -5.84 9.45
C LYS A 86 0.79 -6.92 8.41
N SER A 87 -0.19 -7.78 8.13
CA SER A 87 -0.22 -8.79 7.05
C SER A 87 -0.05 -8.22 5.62
N TYR A 88 -0.04 -6.88 5.49
CA TYR A 88 -0.05 -6.14 4.23
C TYR A 88 1.31 -6.07 3.52
N ASN A 89 2.43 -6.00 4.27
CA ASN A 89 3.76 -5.84 3.68
C ASN A 89 4.31 -7.12 3.03
N ILE A 90 3.70 -8.29 3.28
CA ILE A 90 4.19 -9.58 2.79
C ILE A 90 4.10 -9.68 1.26
N LYS A 91 3.03 -9.15 0.64
CA LYS A 91 2.87 -9.19 -0.82
C LYS A 91 3.88 -8.30 -1.54
N VAL A 92 4.16 -7.12 -0.98
CA VAL A 92 5.13 -6.17 -1.53
C VAL A 92 6.55 -6.73 -1.37
N ILE A 93 6.87 -7.33 -0.22
CA ILE A 93 8.19 -7.93 -0.01
C ILE A 93 8.38 -9.16 -0.91
N ASN A 94 7.37 -10.01 -1.09
CA ASN A 94 7.44 -11.13 -2.04
C ASN A 94 7.66 -10.65 -3.48
N TRP A 95 6.99 -9.57 -3.89
CA TRP A 95 7.23 -8.94 -5.19
C TRP A 95 8.67 -8.44 -5.31
N LEU A 96 9.17 -7.76 -4.27
CA LEU A 96 10.54 -7.24 -4.23
C LEU A 96 11.58 -8.37 -4.32
N MET A 97 11.32 -9.51 -3.68
CA MET A 97 12.16 -10.70 -3.79
C MET A 97 12.21 -11.25 -5.22
N ILE A 98 11.04 -11.43 -5.86
CA ILE A 98 10.97 -11.92 -7.25
C ILE A 98 11.71 -10.95 -8.19
N PHE A 99 11.50 -9.64 -8.03
CA PHE A 99 12.18 -8.61 -8.79
C PHE A 99 13.71 -8.66 -8.63
N ASN A 100 14.19 -8.80 -7.38
CA ASN A 100 15.61 -8.90 -7.11
C ASN A 100 16.25 -10.16 -7.73
N VAL A 101 15.55 -11.30 -7.69
CA VAL A 101 16.00 -12.54 -8.36
C VAL A 101 16.12 -12.36 -9.88
N MET A 102 15.16 -11.67 -10.52
CA MET A 102 15.24 -11.38 -11.95
C MET A 102 16.43 -10.48 -12.31
N ILE A 103 16.75 -9.49 -11.46
CA ILE A 103 17.93 -8.63 -11.63
C ILE A 103 19.23 -9.44 -11.53
N VAL A 104 19.35 -10.30 -10.52
CA VAL A 104 20.53 -11.16 -10.34
C VAL A 104 20.73 -12.08 -11.54
N LEU A 105 19.63 -12.67 -12.05
CA LEU A 105 19.68 -13.53 -13.22
C LEU A 105 20.18 -12.78 -14.47
N LEU A 106 19.70 -11.55 -14.70
CA LEU A 106 20.15 -10.73 -15.83
C LEU A 106 21.64 -10.41 -15.75
N PHE A 107 22.11 -9.89 -14.61
CA PHE A 107 23.52 -9.52 -14.50
C PHE A 107 24.44 -10.75 -14.58
N SER A 108 23.97 -11.90 -14.09
CA SER A 108 24.67 -13.18 -14.24
C SER A 108 24.76 -13.61 -15.71
N THR A 109 23.66 -13.52 -16.46
CA THR A 109 23.70 -13.83 -17.90
C THR A 109 24.59 -12.87 -18.70
N LEU A 110 24.59 -11.56 -18.37
CA LEU A 110 25.49 -10.60 -19.00
C LEU A 110 26.97 -10.88 -18.66
N PHE A 111 27.25 -11.28 -17.42
CA PHE A 111 28.58 -11.68 -16.99
C PHE A 111 29.05 -12.93 -17.74
N ILE A 112 28.21 -13.98 -17.82
CA ILE A 112 28.50 -15.20 -18.56
C ILE A 112 28.68 -14.89 -20.04
N HIS A 113 27.79 -14.11 -20.66
CA HIS A 113 27.91 -13.72 -22.06
C HIS A 113 29.24 -13.01 -22.32
N ARG A 114 29.65 -12.07 -21.47
CA ARG A 114 30.92 -11.35 -21.61
C ARG A 114 32.14 -12.27 -21.48
N PHE A 115 32.08 -13.28 -20.61
CA PHE A 115 33.17 -14.23 -20.38
C PHE A 115 33.23 -15.34 -21.45
N LEU A 116 32.07 -15.79 -21.91
CA LEU A 116 31.90 -16.91 -22.83
C LEU A 116 31.82 -16.46 -24.30
N SER A 117 31.86 -15.16 -24.59
CA SER A 117 31.75 -14.63 -25.96
C SER A 117 32.98 -15.00 -26.79
N SER A 118 32.96 -16.22 -27.30
CA SER A 118 33.54 -16.61 -28.57
C SER A 118 32.51 -16.32 -29.68
N SER A 119 32.52 -15.07 -30.16
CA SER A 119 32.22 -14.71 -31.55
C SER A 119 30.82 -14.94 -32.19
N LEU A 120 29.76 -15.35 -31.48
CA LEU A 120 28.49 -15.72 -32.17
C LEU A 120 27.30 -14.75 -32.04
N ILE A 121 27.22 -13.88 -31.03
CA ILE A 121 26.07 -12.99 -30.81
C ILE A 121 26.53 -11.58 -30.42
N ASN A 122 25.98 -10.56 -31.07
CA ASN A 122 26.25 -9.15 -30.73
C ASN A 122 25.84 -8.84 -29.29
N ILE A 123 26.77 -8.29 -28.50
CA ILE A 123 26.57 -7.91 -27.10
C ILE A 123 25.38 -6.95 -26.95
N ASP A 124 25.23 -6.01 -27.88
CA ASP A 124 24.14 -5.03 -27.87
C ASP A 124 22.77 -5.68 -28.04
N PHE A 125 22.67 -6.75 -28.83
CA PHE A 125 21.42 -7.48 -29.03
C PHE A 125 20.99 -8.21 -27.75
N VAL A 126 21.94 -8.89 -27.09
CA VAL A 126 21.68 -9.58 -25.81
C VAL A 126 21.30 -8.56 -24.74
N TYR A 127 22.05 -7.47 -24.61
CA TYR A 127 21.77 -6.42 -23.65
C TYR A 127 20.37 -5.82 -23.84
N ASN A 128 20.03 -5.39 -25.06
CA ASN A 128 18.74 -4.78 -25.36
C ASN A 128 17.57 -5.76 -25.19
N GLY A 129 17.76 -7.02 -25.59
CA GLY A 129 16.75 -8.08 -25.41
C GLY A 129 16.49 -8.36 -23.93
N MET A 130 17.54 -8.45 -23.12
CA MET A 130 17.41 -8.74 -21.69
C MET A 130 16.81 -7.57 -20.90
N VAL A 131 17.21 -6.32 -21.20
CA VAL A 131 16.61 -5.12 -20.59
C VAL A 131 15.12 -5.04 -20.95
N SER A 132 14.76 -5.28 -22.20
CA SER A 132 13.37 -5.30 -22.65
C SER A 132 12.55 -6.39 -21.94
N PHE A 133 13.14 -7.57 -21.73
CA PHE A 133 12.50 -8.66 -21.00
C PHE A 133 12.23 -8.30 -19.53
N ILE A 134 13.20 -7.70 -18.83
CA ILE A 134 12.96 -7.21 -17.45
C ILE A 134 11.87 -6.16 -17.43
N LEU A 135 11.94 -5.15 -18.29
CA LEU A 135 10.94 -4.09 -18.31
C LEU A 135 9.55 -4.64 -18.61
N PHE A 136 9.43 -5.54 -19.57
CA PHE A 136 8.17 -6.21 -19.88
C PHE A 136 7.63 -7.01 -18.69
N PHE A 137 8.46 -7.78 -17.99
CA PHE A 137 8.03 -8.56 -16.83
C PHE A 137 7.68 -7.66 -15.64
N THR A 138 8.48 -6.63 -15.37
CA THR A 138 8.24 -5.71 -14.24
C THR A 138 6.98 -4.88 -14.45
N VAL A 139 6.84 -4.27 -15.64
CA VAL A 139 5.69 -3.44 -16.01
C VAL A 139 4.46 -4.32 -16.20
N GLY A 140 4.57 -5.43 -16.94
CA GLY A 140 3.49 -6.38 -17.15
C GLY A 140 2.96 -6.93 -15.82
N TRP A 141 3.85 -7.38 -14.93
CA TRP A 141 3.45 -7.86 -13.60
C TRP A 141 2.79 -6.77 -12.75
N LEU A 142 3.28 -5.53 -12.82
CA LEU A 142 2.67 -4.39 -12.13
C LEU A 142 1.27 -4.08 -12.68
N CYS A 143 1.06 -4.20 -13.99
CA CYS A 143 -0.24 -4.03 -14.65
C CYS A 143 -1.25 -5.11 -14.28
N PHE A 144 -0.82 -6.37 -14.11
CA PHE A 144 -1.71 -7.48 -13.69
C PHE A 144 -2.00 -7.49 -12.18
N LYS A 145 -1.17 -6.83 -11.37
CA LYS A 145 -1.36 -6.71 -9.91
C LYS A 145 -1.29 -5.24 -9.46
N PRO A 146 -2.22 -4.38 -9.93
CA PRO A 146 -2.19 -2.94 -9.62
C PRO A 146 -2.40 -2.66 -8.12
N GLN A 147 -2.88 -3.65 -7.36
CA GLN A 147 -3.00 -3.65 -5.90
C GLN A 147 -1.68 -3.37 -5.16
N VAL A 148 -0.52 -3.61 -5.80
CA VAL A 148 0.80 -3.24 -5.25
C VAL A 148 0.97 -1.72 -5.25
N LEU A 149 0.49 -1.02 -6.29
CA LEU A 149 0.63 0.43 -6.48
C LEU A 149 -0.48 1.22 -5.77
N TYR A 150 -1.74 0.80 -5.88
CA TYR A 150 -2.87 1.53 -5.29
C TYR A 150 -2.83 1.60 -3.77
N ASN A 151 -2.31 0.56 -3.11
CA ASN A 151 -2.21 0.55 -1.65
C ASN A 151 -0.95 1.30 -1.13
N LEU A 152 -0.06 1.80 -2.01
CA LEU A 152 1.02 2.75 -1.66
C LEU A 152 0.58 4.21 -1.76
N LEU A 153 -0.46 4.48 -2.58
CA LEU A 153 -1.04 5.80 -2.82
C LEU A 153 -2.17 6.15 -1.85
N GLU A 154 -2.58 5.23 -0.98
CA GLU A 154 -3.30 5.60 0.24
C GLU A 154 -2.26 6.16 1.22
N PRO A 155 -2.15 7.49 1.41
CA PRO A 155 -1.46 7.97 2.59
C PRO A 155 -2.14 7.32 3.80
N ASP A 156 -1.34 6.81 4.73
CA ASP A 156 -1.74 6.53 6.11
C ASP A 156 -2.16 7.86 6.80
N THR A 157 -3.22 8.48 6.29
CA THR A 157 -3.96 9.59 6.89
C THR A 157 -5.41 9.17 6.74
N ILE A 158 -6.00 8.43 7.67
CA ILE A 158 -6.10 8.74 9.09
C ILE A 158 -5.79 7.47 9.88
N PRO A 159 -4.61 7.33 10.54
CA PRO A 159 -4.67 6.71 11.85
C PRO A 159 -5.68 7.54 12.62
N ILE A 160 -6.77 6.92 13.09
CA ILE A 160 -7.46 7.49 14.24
C ILE A 160 -6.37 7.48 15.30
N ASN A 161 -5.70 8.62 15.41
CA ASN A 161 -4.70 8.86 16.40
C ASN A 161 -5.49 8.88 17.70
N ASN A 162 -5.61 7.73 18.34
CA ASN A 162 -6.06 7.64 19.72
C ASN A 162 -5.12 8.46 20.64
N ASN A 163 -4.00 8.98 20.13
CA ASN A 163 -3.03 9.79 20.86
C ASN A 163 -3.10 11.31 20.54
N ILE A 164 -4.19 11.82 19.95
CA ILE A 164 -4.64 13.22 20.20
C ILE A 164 -5.98 13.21 20.94
N ILE A 165 -6.11 12.30 21.89
CA ILE A 165 -6.75 12.68 23.14
C ILE A 165 -5.58 13.33 23.90
N PRO A 166 -5.65 14.60 24.35
CA PRO A 166 -4.74 14.97 25.44
C PRO A 166 -4.92 13.86 26.45
N LYS A 167 -3.83 13.18 26.82
CA LYS A 167 -3.80 12.18 27.88
C LYS A 167 -4.35 12.86 29.13
N ILE A 168 -5.67 12.96 29.23
CA ILE A 168 -6.39 12.91 30.47
C ILE A 168 -6.02 11.50 30.87
N GLU A 169 -5.02 11.44 31.74
CA GLU A 169 -4.67 10.25 32.46
C GLU A 169 -5.98 9.52 32.74
N GLU A 170 -6.08 8.28 32.28
CA GLU A 170 -6.90 7.32 33.01
C GLU A 170 -6.36 7.39 34.44
N VAL A 171 -6.95 8.28 35.23
CA VAL A 171 -6.73 8.36 36.65
C VAL A 171 -7.31 7.06 37.16
N LYS A 172 -6.42 6.09 37.25
CA LYS A 172 -6.65 4.79 37.88
C LYS A 172 -6.86 4.92 39.39
N ASP A 173 -6.80 6.15 39.93
CA ASP A 173 -6.97 6.48 41.34
C ASP A 173 -7.80 7.77 41.55
N THR A 174 -9.10 7.67 41.27
CA THR A 174 -10.17 8.42 41.93
C THR A 174 -11.40 7.53 41.81
N LEU A 175 -11.64 6.69 42.81
CA LEU A 175 -12.64 6.92 43.86
C LEU A 175 -14.04 6.37 43.49
N PRO A 176 -14.78 5.90 44.49
CA PRO A 176 -15.98 5.07 44.37
C PRO A 176 -17.17 5.87 43.82
N ILE A 177 -17.47 5.74 42.52
CA ILE A 177 -18.76 6.15 41.94
C ILE A 177 -19.21 5.14 40.87
N ILE A 178 -18.98 3.84 41.11
CA ILE A 178 -19.47 2.77 40.23
C ILE A 178 -20.68 2.05 40.86
N SER A 179 -21.14 2.46 42.04
CA SER A 179 -22.30 1.88 42.72
C SER A 179 -23.61 2.67 42.62
N MET A 180 -23.72 3.70 41.76
CA MET A 180 -24.90 4.60 41.75
C MET A 180 -25.42 5.00 40.36
N LEU A 181 -25.27 4.16 39.33
CA LEU A 181 -26.33 4.12 38.32
C LEU A 181 -27.31 3.03 38.76
N THR A 182 -28.43 3.44 39.35
CA THR A 182 -29.59 2.55 39.50
C THR A 182 -29.91 1.97 38.13
N GLU A 183 -30.25 0.69 38.05
CA GLU A 183 -30.58 0.00 36.78
C GLU A 183 -31.62 0.80 35.96
N ASP A 184 -32.52 1.51 36.65
CA ASP A 184 -33.52 2.42 36.07
C ASP A 184 -32.92 3.56 35.23
N LYS A 185 -31.82 4.20 35.68
CA LYS A 185 -31.17 5.30 34.93
C LYS A 185 -30.42 4.79 33.71
N LYS A 186 -29.88 3.57 33.79
CA LYS A 186 -29.20 2.93 32.67
C LYS A 186 -30.17 2.62 31.53
N ILE A 187 -31.38 2.15 31.87
CA ILE A 187 -32.46 1.92 30.91
C ILE A 187 -32.88 3.22 30.24
N ASP A 188 -33.06 4.30 31.00
CA ASP A 188 -33.43 5.62 30.45
C ASP A 188 -32.38 6.16 29.46
N TYR A 189 -31.10 6.00 29.80
CA TYR A 189 -29.99 6.38 28.91
C TYR A 189 -29.93 5.53 27.64
N LEU A 190 -30.22 4.23 27.70
CA LEU A 190 -30.33 3.38 26.52
C LEU A 190 -31.46 3.79 25.60
N ILE A 191 -32.65 4.07 26.15
CA ILE A 191 -33.80 4.53 25.38
C ILE A 191 -33.48 5.86 24.68
N THR A 192 -32.82 6.78 25.40
CA THR A 192 -32.41 8.07 24.85
C THR A 192 -31.36 7.91 23.74
N LEU A 193 -30.38 7.03 23.93
CA LEU A 193 -29.37 6.67 22.94
C LEU A 193 -30.01 6.12 21.67
N GLU A 194 -30.85 5.09 21.79
CA GLU A 194 -31.51 4.47 20.64
C GLU A 194 -32.41 5.48 19.90
N ARG A 195 -33.14 6.32 20.64
CA ARG A 195 -33.95 7.39 20.05
C ARG A 195 -33.09 8.36 19.25
N ALA A 196 -31.93 8.79 19.76
CA ALA A 196 -31.02 9.68 19.04
C ALA A 196 -30.54 9.03 17.73
N PHE A 197 -30.16 7.75 17.76
CA PHE A 197 -29.71 7.04 16.56
C PHE A 197 -30.84 6.79 15.55
N LEU A 198 -32.04 6.42 15.99
CA LEU A 198 -33.16 6.09 15.09
C LEU A 198 -33.84 7.34 14.51
N SER A 199 -34.19 8.32 15.35
CA SER A 199 -35.00 9.48 14.92
C SER A 199 -34.20 10.46 14.07
N LYS A 200 -32.95 10.74 14.46
CA LYS A 200 -32.10 11.75 13.83
C LYS A 200 -31.05 11.15 12.90
N LYS A 201 -31.00 9.82 12.78
CA LYS A 201 -30.01 9.08 11.97
C LYS A 201 -28.58 9.61 12.15
N LEU A 202 -28.17 9.90 13.40
CA LEU A 202 -26.87 10.54 13.69
C LEU A 202 -25.69 9.76 13.10
N PHE A 203 -25.83 8.44 12.97
CA PHE A 203 -24.84 7.57 12.34
C PHE A 203 -24.50 7.97 10.89
N LEU A 204 -25.37 8.68 10.17
CA LEU A 204 -25.09 9.19 8.82
C LEU A 204 -24.07 10.35 8.80
N LYS A 205 -23.83 11.00 9.94
CA LYS A 205 -22.82 12.06 10.06
C LYS A 205 -21.42 11.45 9.92
N LYS A 206 -20.71 11.80 8.84
CA LYS A 206 -19.37 11.24 8.51
C LYS A 206 -18.34 11.39 9.65
N ASN A 207 -18.38 12.49 10.38
CA ASN A 207 -17.43 12.83 11.46
C ASN A 207 -18.04 12.69 12.87
N LEU A 208 -18.99 11.77 13.07
CA LEU A 208 -19.61 11.58 14.37
C LEU A 208 -18.57 11.16 15.44
N VAL A 209 -18.47 11.97 16.49
CA VAL A 209 -17.65 11.69 17.69
C VAL A 209 -18.54 11.55 18.92
N ILE A 210 -18.05 10.90 19.98
CA ILE A 210 -18.84 10.65 21.20
C ILE A 210 -19.29 11.95 21.89
N ARG A 211 -18.54 13.04 21.72
CA ARG A 211 -18.93 14.36 22.21
C ARG A 211 -20.20 14.88 21.53
N ASP A 212 -20.30 14.71 20.20
CA ASP A 212 -21.52 15.08 19.47
C ASP A 212 -22.75 14.35 20.02
N LEU A 213 -22.58 13.09 20.42
CA LEU A 213 -23.66 12.30 21.01
C LEU A 213 -24.00 12.77 22.43
N SER A 214 -23.00 13.18 23.20
CA SER A 214 -23.16 13.75 24.53
C SER A 214 -23.94 15.07 24.50
N ASP A 215 -23.58 15.96 23.57
CA ASP A 215 -24.25 17.23 23.35
C ASP A 215 -25.70 17.03 22.89
N GLU A 216 -25.96 16.01 22.07
CA GLU A 216 -27.30 15.70 21.55
C GLU A 216 -28.22 15.03 22.58
N THR A 217 -27.67 14.13 23.40
CA THR A 217 -28.46 13.34 24.37
C THR A 217 -28.50 13.98 25.75
N GLY A 218 -27.63 14.96 26.04
CA GLY A 218 -27.41 15.50 27.38
C GLY A 218 -26.71 14.53 28.33
N ILE A 219 -26.30 13.34 27.86
CA ILE A 219 -25.66 12.31 28.68
C ILE A 219 -24.15 12.55 28.67
N PRO A 220 -23.47 12.57 29.83
CA PRO A 220 -22.02 12.70 29.90
C PRO A 220 -21.27 11.62 29.09
N VAL A 221 -20.18 12.02 28.42
CA VAL A 221 -19.35 11.15 27.57
C VAL A 221 -18.93 9.84 28.25
N HIS A 222 -18.56 9.89 29.53
CA HIS A 222 -18.11 8.72 30.28
C HIS A 222 -19.26 7.70 30.50
N HIS A 223 -20.49 8.18 30.76
CA HIS A 223 -21.67 7.32 30.84
C HIS A 223 -22.00 6.70 29.49
N LEU A 224 -21.98 7.48 28.40
CA LEU A 224 -22.20 6.94 27.05
C LEU A 224 -21.19 5.86 26.69
N SER A 225 -19.90 6.10 26.94
CA SER A 225 -18.85 5.12 26.66
C SER A 225 -19.04 3.86 27.50
N SER A 226 -19.40 4.01 28.78
CA SER A 226 -19.63 2.90 29.68
C SER A 226 -20.82 2.04 29.25
N ILE A 227 -21.94 2.67 28.89
CA ILE A 227 -23.17 1.97 28.47
C ILE A 227 -22.96 1.24 27.15
N ILE A 228 -22.30 1.89 26.17
CA ILE A 228 -22.04 1.25 24.88
C ILE A 228 -21.12 0.03 25.07
N ASN A 229 -20.10 0.16 25.92
CA ASN A 229 -19.21 -0.94 26.22
C ASN A 229 -19.92 -2.06 27.00
N SER A 230 -20.71 -1.75 28.03
CA SER A 230 -21.37 -2.77 28.85
C SER A 230 -22.45 -3.53 28.09
N GLU A 231 -23.26 -2.85 27.27
CA GLU A 231 -24.43 -3.44 26.62
C GLU A 231 -24.09 -4.10 25.28
N TYR A 232 -23.22 -3.47 24.49
CA TYR A 232 -22.89 -3.96 23.15
C TYR A 232 -21.51 -4.61 23.07
N ASN A 233 -20.67 -4.49 24.11
CA ASN A 233 -19.27 -4.94 24.09
C ASN A 233 -18.48 -4.37 22.91
N LEU A 234 -18.78 -3.11 22.55
CA LEU A 234 -18.18 -2.40 21.42
C LEU A 234 -17.62 -1.06 21.88
N HIS A 235 -16.59 -0.60 21.17
CA HIS A 235 -16.17 0.79 21.28
C HIS A 235 -17.15 1.70 20.51
N PHE A 236 -17.27 2.98 20.88
CA PHE A 236 -18.21 3.93 20.26
C PHE A 236 -18.17 3.93 18.72
N GLN A 237 -16.98 3.98 18.12
CA GLN A 237 -16.83 3.96 16.65
C GLN A 237 -17.32 2.65 16.01
N ASP A 238 -17.13 1.52 16.70
CA ASP A 238 -17.63 0.23 16.21
C ASP A 238 -19.16 0.17 16.31
N TYR A 239 -19.74 0.70 17.39
CA TYR A 239 -21.19 0.83 17.54
C TYR A 239 -21.81 1.70 16.42
N VAL A 240 -21.21 2.85 16.12
CA VAL A 240 -21.66 3.70 15.00
C VAL A 240 -21.58 2.95 13.67
N ASN A 241 -20.48 2.24 13.42
CA ASN A 241 -20.32 1.48 12.18
C ASN A 241 -21.31 0.31 12.07
N LEU A 242 -21.66 -0.34 13.18
CA LEU A 242 -22.72 -1.34 13.23
C LEU A 242 -24.05 -0.74 12.75
N LYS A 243 -24.45 0.42 13.29
CA LYS A 243 -25.67 1.13 12.86
C LYS A 243 -25.65 1.55 11.39
N ARG A 244 -24.49 1.98 10.87
CA ARG A 244 -24.32 2.27 9.43
C ARG A 244 -24.48 1.02 8.56
N ILE A 245 -24.04 -0.15 9.03
CA ILE A 245 -24.18 -1.42 8.29
C ILE A 245 -25.62 -1.91 8.30
N GLU A 246 -26.31 -1.79 9.43
CA GLU A 246 -27.75 -2.08 9.51
C GLU A 246 -28.51 -1.24 8.48
N TYR A 247 -28.28 0.08 8.48
CA TYR A 247 -28.87 0.99 7.49
C TYR A 247 -28.47 0.64 6.04
N PHE A 248 -27.21 0.25 5.81
CA PHE A 248 -26.76 -0.20 4.48
C PHE A 248 -27.57 -1.40 3.99
N LYS A 249 -27.80 -2.40 4.86
CA LYS A 249 -28.52 -3.63 4.51
C LYS A 249 -29.99 -3.34 4.24
N ASP A 250 -30.61 -2.49 5.05
CA ASP A 250 -32.04 -2.18 4.94
C ASP A 250 -32.33 -1.42 3.63
N ASN A 251 -31.46 -0.49 3.25
CA ASN A 251 -31.64 0.33 2.05
C ASN A 251 -31.09 -0.32 0.76
N VAL A 252 -30.47 -1.49 0.81
CA VAL A 252 -29.87 -2.11 -0.39
C VAL A 252 -30.90 -2.46 -1.47
N ASN A 253 -32.14 -2.74 -1.05
CA ASN A 253 -33.25 -3.10 -1.92
C ASN A 253 -34.16 -1.91 -2.24
N ASP A 254 -33.81 -0.73 -1.73
CA ASP A 254 -34.56 0.49 -1.98
C ASP A 254 -34.43 0.91 -3.45
N ILE A 255 -35.52 1.43 -4.03
CA ILE A 255 -35.61 1.79 -5.44
C ILE A 255 -34.57 2.88 -5.76
N ASP A 256 -34.38 3.81 -4.84
CA ASP A 256 -33.46 4.93 -4.97
C ASP A 256 -31.99 4.49 -4.98
N TRP A 257 -31.70 3.34 -4.34
CA TRP A 257 -30.33 2.84 -4.20
C TRP A 257 -30.00 1.76 -5.23
N LYS A 258 -30.99 1.28 -5.98
CA LYS A 258 -30.82 0.20 -6.95
C LYS A 258 -29.75 0.50 -8.01
N HIS A 259 -29.63 1.76 -8.41
CA HIS A 259 -28.64 2.23 -9.39
C HIS A 259 -27.27 2.55 -8.78
N LEU A 260 -27.15 2.57 -7.45
CA LEU A 260 -25.90 2.89 -6.78
C LEU A 260 -24.94 1.69 -6.80
N SER A 261 -23.68 2.01 -7.07
CA SER A 261 -22.58 1.09 -6.80
C SER A 261 -22.47 0.83 -5.29
N LEU A 262 -21.81 -0.27 -4.89
CA LEU A 262 -21.53 -0.54 -3.47
C LEU A 262 -20.79 0.62 -2.78
N GLU A 263 -20.03 1.39 -3.55
CA GLU A 263 -19.37 2.59 -3.09
C GLU A 263 -20.36 3.74 -2.89
N GLY A 264 -21.26 3.99 -3.84
CA GLY A 264 -22.33 4.98 -3.68
C GLY A 264 -23.22 4.68 -2.46
N MET A 265 -23.54 3.41 -2.23
CA MET A 265 -24.27 2.97 -1.04
C MET A 265 -23.47 3.21 0.24
N ALA A 266 -22.15 2.92 0.25
CA ALA A 266 -21.31 3.18 1.42
C ALA A 266 -21.31 4.66 1.80
N TRP A 267 -21.26 5.54 0.80
CA TRP A 267 -21.38 6.99 1.00
C TRP A 267 -22.76 7.38 1.54
N GLY A 268 -23.83 6.81 0.99
CA GLY A 268 -25.21 7.01 1.44
C GLY A 268 -25.46 6.54 2.88
N SER A 269 -24.73 5.53 3.35
CA SER A 269 -24.78 5.04 4.73
C SER A 269 -23.88 5.81 5.71
N GLY A 270 -23.27 6.94 5.31
CA GLY A 270 -22.49 7.79 6.19
C GLY A 270 -21.02 7.37 6.40
N PHE A 271 -20.51 6.41 5.62
CA PHE A 271 -19.09 6.09 5.66
C PHE A 271 -18.26 7.18 4.97
N LYS A 272 -17.04 7.39 5.48
CA LYS A 272 -16.07 8.30 4.87
C LYS A 272 -15.43 7.74 3.60
N SER A 273 -15.28 6.41 3.54
CA SER A 273 -14.63 5.72 2.44
C SER A 273 -15.20 4.32 2.26
N ARG A 274 -15.04 3.78 1.05
CA ARG A 274 -15.36 2.39 0.71
C ARG A 274 -14.61 1.40 1.60
N THR A 275 -13.31 1.64 1.84
CA THR A 275 -12.45 0.75 2.62
C THR A 275 -12.93 0.61 4.07
N THR A 276 -13.33 1.73 4.69
CA THR A 276 -13.90 1.72 6.06
C THR A 276 -15.21 0.93 6.10
N CYS A 277 -16.09 1.16 5.12
CA CYS A 277 -17.36 0.42 5.01
C CYS A 277 -17.12 -1.08 4.88
N PHE A 278 -16.24 -1.49 3.96
CA PHE A 278 -16.02 -2.91 3.65
C PHE A 278 -15.40 -3.66 4.83
N ARG A 279 -14.44 -3.04 5.53
CA ARG A 279 -13.85 -3.62 6.75
C ARG A 279 -14.88 -3.78 7.85
N ALA A 280 -15.70 -2.76 8.09
CA ALA A 280 -16.74 -2.83 9.10
C ALA A 280 -17.77 -3.91 8.72
N PHE A 281 -18.17 -3.98 7.45
CA PHE A 281 -19.11 -4.99 6.96
C PHE A 281 -18.59 -6.41 7.19
N VAL A 282 -17.33 -6.70 6.84
CA VAL A 282 -16.70 -8.00 7.11
C VAL A 282 -16.62 -8.26 8.62
N LYS A 283 -16.24 -7.27 9.44
CA LYS A 283 -16.15 -7.41 10.89
C LYS A 283 -17.49 -7.82 11.52
N HIS A 284 -18.60 -7.23 11.07
CA HIS A 284 -19.92 -7.48 11.66
C HIS A 284 -20.73 -8.59 10.98
N THR A 285 -20.39 -8.98 9.74
CA THR A 285 -21.17 -9.99 8.99
C THR A 285 -20.38 -11.23 8.59
N GLY A 286 -19.05 -11.20 8.74
CA GLY A 286 -18.14 -12.27 8.30
C GLY A 286 -17.95 -12.39 6.78
N LYS A 287 -18.65 -11.59 5.97
CA LYS A 287 -18.60 -11.65 4.50
C LYS A 287 -18.35 -10.26 3.91
N SER A 288 -17.79 -10.19 2.70
CA SER A 288 -17.67 -8.91 2.01
C SER A 288 -19.05 -8.42 1.51
N PRO A 289 -19.27 -7.10 1.35
CA PRO A 289 -20.52 -6.58 0.78
C PRO A 289 -20.84 -7.20 -0.58
N SER A 290 -19.82 -7.35 -1.44
CA SER A 290 -19.97 -7.98 -2.76
C SER A 290 -20.50 -9.40 -2.67
N GLU A 291 -19.97 -10.22 -1.76
CA GLU A 291 -20.43 -11.60 -1.57
C GLU A 291 -21.83 -11.65 -0.94
N TYR A 292 -22.12 -10.76 0.00
CA TYR A 292 -23.39 -10.70 0.70
C TYR A 292 -24.54 -10.33 -0.26
N PHE A 293 -24.32 -9.36 -1.16
CA PHE A 293 -25.35 -8.86 -2.07
C PHE A 293 -25.37 -9.53 -3.46
N LYS A 294 -24.39 -10.38 -3.79
CA LYS A 294 -24.36 -11.12 -5.06
C LYS A 294 -25.63 -11.95 -5.27
N PHE A 295 -26.14 -12.59 -4.23
CA PHE A 295 -27.36 -13.42 -4.31
C PHE A 295 -28.65 -12.60 -4.18
N ILE A 296 -28.60 -11.47 -3.45
CA ILE A 296 -29.78 -10.64 -3.17
C ILE A 296 -30.21 -9.87 -4.42
N ARG A 297 -29.26 -9.26 -5.15
CA ARG A 297 -29.57 -8.49 -6.37
C ARG A 297 -30.03 -9.36 -7.54
N VAL A 298 -29.45 -10.56 -7.71
CA VAL A 298 -29.83 -11.51 -8.77
C VAL A 298 -31.28 -11.99 -8.59
N SER A 299 -31.70 -12.30 -7.35
CA SER A 299 -33.07 -12.78 -7.06
C SER A 299 -34.19 -11.78 -7.41
N HIS A 300 -33.86 -10.50 -7.58
CA HIS A 300 -34.82 -9.43 -7.89
C HIS A 300 -34.92 -9.14 -9.39
N GLU A 301 -33.86 -9.43 -10.16
CA GLU A 301 -33.85 -9.36 -11.62
C GLU A 301 -34.58 -10.56 -12.22
N GLU A 302 -34.31 -11.77 -11.72
CA GLU A 302 -35.03 -12.99 -12.11
C GLU A 302 -36.54 -12.87 -11.82
N ARG A 303 -36.93 -12.29 -10.68
CA ARG A 303 -38.35 -12.11 -10.32
C ARG A 303 -39.11 -11.15 -11.24
N LYS A 304 -38.42 -10.18 -11.88
CA LYS A 304 -39.05 -9.30 -12.88
C LYS A 304 -39.25 -10.01 -14.21
N GLU A 305 -38.37 -10.92 -14.58
CA GLU A 305 -38.47 -11.68 -15.83
C GLU A 305 -39.66 -12.65 -15.82
N TYR A 306 -40.08 -13.12 -14.64
CA TYR A 306 -41.30 -13.94 -14.45
C TYR A 306 -42.61 -13.14 -14.36
N LEU A 307 -42.58 -11.83 -14.12
CA LEU A 307 -43.78 -10.98 -14.01
C LEU A 307 -44.09 -10.22 -15.31
N VAL A 308 -43.25 -10.35 -16.34
CA VAL A 308 -43.39 -9.69 -17.65
C VAL A 308 -43.66 -10.70 -18.78
N LYS A 309 -43.88 -11.98 -18.44
CA LYS A 309 -44.43 -13.01 -19.34
C LYS A 309 -45.81 -13.41 -18.86
#